data_AF-A0A9P0ZZV3-F1
#
_entry.id   AF-A0A9P0ZZV3-F1
#
_cell.length_a   1.000
_cell.length_b   1.000
_cell.length_c   1.000
_cell.angle_alpha   90.00
_cell.angle_beta   90.00
_cell.angle_gamma   90.00
#
_symmetry.space_group_name_H-M   'P 1'
#
loop_
_entity.id
_entity.type
_entity.pdbx_description
1 polymer ?
#
loop_
_entity_poly.entity_id
_entity_poly.type
_entity_poly.pdbx_seq_one_letter_code
_entity_poly.pdbx_strand_id
1 'polypeptide(L)'
;MKDNQTGATLLHASNKDRTPFTVSTPSLALFTSTVPGPVWHKRLGHCGDSILSTLQHTHSIFSTRNFHHLCTSCRLGKSHRLPFQDVLHTSTAPLQLIHSDV
;
A
#
# COMPACT_ATOMS: atom_id res chain seq x y z
N MET A 1 24.24 24.60 -38.41
CA MET A 1 24.80 23.84 -39.55
C MET A 1 24.82 22.39 -39.14
N LYS A 2 24.26 21.53 -39.98
CA LYS A 2 23.72 20.20 -39.65
C LYS A 2 24.40 19.20 -40.57
N ASP A 3 24.96 18.14 -40.01
CA ASP A 3 25.41 16.95 -40.72
C ASP A 3 24.18 16.14 -41.17
N ASN A 4 24.09 15.95 -42.49
CA ASN A 4 22.96 15.35 -43.20
C ASN A 4 23.36 13.95 -43.67
N GLN A 5 23.07 12.96 -42.83
CA GLN A 5 23.27 11.52 -42.94
C GLN A 5 24.26 11.02 -41.87
N THR A 6 23.71 10.26 -40.92
CA THR A 6 24.42 9.53 -39.86
C THR A 6 24.85 10.38 -38.65
N GLY A 7 23.86 10.82 -37.86
CA GLY A 7 24.06 11.50 -36.57
C GLY A 7 24.60 10.56 -35.48
N ALA A 8 25.83 10.06 -35.67
CA ALA A 8 26.53 9.23 -34.71
C ALA A 8 27.55 10.06 -33.95
N THR A 9 27.34 10.22 -32.64
CA THR A 9 28.33 10.81 -31.74
C THR A 9 29.47 9.81 -31.53
N LEU A 10 30.63 10.09 -32.14
CA LEU A 10 31.89 9.41 -31.86
C LEU A 10 32.43 9.90 -30.52
N LEU A 11 32.08 9.22 -29.42
CA LEU A 11 32.87 9.30 -28.20
C LEU A 11 33.15 7.89 -27.67
N HIS A 12 34.42 7.56 -27.86
CA HIS A 12 35.10 6.31 -27.54
C HIS A 12 35.15 6.15 -26.00
N ALA A 13 34.40 5.20 -25.46
CA ALA A 13 34.54 4.77 -24.07
C ALA A 13 34.60 3.24 -24.04
N SER A 14 35.82 2.73 -23.86
CA SER A 14 36.10 1.32 -23.61
C SER A 14 35.53 0.94 -22.24
N ASN A 15 34.52 0.08 -22.22
CA ASN A 15 34.10 -0.62 -21.01
C ASN A 15 33.75 -2.06 -21.39
N LYS A 16 34.68 -2.96 -21.04
CA LYS A 16 34.65 -4.40 -21.28
C LYS A 16 33.54 -5.00 -20.40
N ASP A 17 32.76 -5.90 -21.01
CA ASP A 17 31.75 -6.77 -20.39
C ASP A 17 30.40 -6.14 -20.03
N ARG A 18 29.57 -5.86 -21.04
CA ARG A 18 28.12 -5.71 -20.88
C ARG A 18 27.37 -6.47 -21.97
N THR A 19 26.63 -7.50 -21.58
CA THR A 19 25.56 -8.06 -22.38
C THR A 19 24.60 -6.92 -22.76
N PRO A 20 24.06 -6.86 -23.99
CA PRO A 20 23.06 -5.87 -24.30
C PRO A 20 21.82 -6.18 -23.46
N PHE A 21 21.58 -5.36 -22.43
CA PHE A 21 20.24 -5.24 -21.87
C PHE A 21 19.37 -4.74 -23.00
N THR A 22 18.67 -5.66 -23.68
CA THR A 22 17.54 -5.30 -24.52
C THR A 22 16.55 -4.60 -23.61
N VAL A 23 16.54 -3.27 -23.64
CA VAL A 23 15.50 -2.46 -23.05
C VAL A 23 14.27 -2.73 -23.91
N SER A 24 13.57 -3.81 -23.60
CA SER A 24 12.23 -4.06 -24.09
C SER A 24 11.38 -2.95 -23.50
N THR A 25 11.17 -1.89 -24.27
CA THR A 25 10.18 -0.87 -23.95
C THR A 25 8.86 -1.61 -23.73
N PRO A 26 8.29 -1.63 -22.51
CA PRO A 26 6.97 -2.20 -22.37
C PRO A 26 6.04 -1.32 -23.20
N SER A 27 5.41 -1.92 -24.20
CA SER A 27 4.31 -1.29 -24.92
C SER A 27 3.36 -0.70 -23.88
N LEU A 28 3.10 0.61 -23.96
CA LEU A 28 2.15 1.32 -23.10
C LEU A 28 0.73 0.84 -23.46
N ALA A 29 0.40 -0.39 -23.08
CA ALA A 29 -0.96 -0.90 -23.18
C ALA A 29 -1.79 -0.17 -22.12
N LEU A 30 -2.80 0.57 -22.58
CA LEU A 30 -3.81 1.16 -21.72
C LEU A 30 -4.58 0.02 -21.03
N PHE A 31 -4.26 -0.28 -19.78
CA PHE A 31 -4.96 -1.30 -19.00
C PHE A 31 -6.39 -0.81 -18.71
N THR A 32 -7.37 -1.20 -19.53
CA THR A 32 -8.80 -0.96 -19.29
C THR A 32 -9.42 -2.00 -18.34
N SER A 33 -8.60 -2.85 -17.70
CA SER A 33 -9.09 -3.84 -16.75
C SER A 33 -9.62 -3.17 -15.48
N THR A 34 -10.89 -3.41 -15.15
CA THR A 34 -11.47 -2.98 -13.88
C THR A 34 -10.76 -3.72 -12.74
N VAL A 35 -10.12 -2.95 -11.86
CA VAL A 35 -9.37 -3.50 -10.72
C VAL A 35 -10.35 -3.76 -9.57
N PRO A 36 -10.31 -4.91 -8.89
CA PRO A 36 -11.24 -5.18 -7.79
C PRO A 36 -11.15 -4.15 -6.65
N GLY A 37 -12.30 -3.85 -6.04
CA GLY A 37 -12.39 -2.91 -4.91
C GLY A 37 -11.39 -3.15 -3.77
N PRO A 38 -11.15 -4.41 -3.34
CA PRO A 38 -10.18 -4.71 -2.28
C PRO A 38 -8.73 -4.34 -2.63
N VAL A 39 -8.40 -4.25 -3.92
CA VAL A 39 -7.08 -3.81 -4.38
C VAL A 39 -6.95 -2.30 -4.25
N TRP A 40 -7.99 -1.54 -4.65
CA TRP A 40 -8.03 -0.09 -4.44
C TRP A 40 -8.03 0.28 -2.96
N HIS A 41 -8.79 -0.44 -2.14
CA HIS A 41 -8.75 -0.33 -0.68
C HIS A 41 -7.32 -0.40 -0.15
N LYS A 42 -6.51 -1.38 -0.57
CA LYS A 42 -5.10 -1.50 -0.16
C LYS A 42 -4.21 -0.37 -0.70
N ARG A 43 -4.36 -0.01 -1.98
CA ARG A 43 -3.55 1.02 -2.65
C ARG A 43 -3.74 2.42 -2.04
N LEU A 44 -4.95 2.72 -1.58
CA LEU A 44 -5.33 4.03 -1.04
C LEU A 44 -5.22 4.09 0.49
N GLY A 45 -4.47 3.18 1.11
CA GLY A 45 -4.22 3.21 2.55
C GLY A 45 -5.39 2.74 3.41
N HIS A 46 -6.05 1.66 2.99
CA HIS A 46 -7.17 1.05 3.72
C HIS A 46 -8.39 1.97 3.87
N CYS A 47 -8.65 2.82 2.87
CA CYS A 47 -9.82 3.69 2.86
C CYS A 47 -11.14 2.90 2.90
N GLY A 48 -12.15 3.48 3.52
CA GLY A 48 -13.47 2.85 3.67
C GLY A 48 -14.29 2.85 2.38
N ASP A 49 -15.34 2.04 2.37
CA ASP A 49 -16.20 1.82 1.19
C ASP A 49 -16.88 3.11 0.69
N SER A 50 -17.18 4.04 1.60
CA SER A 50 -17.73 5.35 1.24
C SER A 50 -16.77 6.16 0.37
N ILE A 51 -15.49 6.20 0.74
CA ILE A 51 -14.44 6.90 -0.01
C ILE A 51 -14.24 6.23 -1.37
N LEU A 52 -14.19 4.90 -1.41
CA LEU A 52 -14.06 4.15 -2.67
C LEU A 52 -15.26 4.38 -3.60
N SER A 53 -16.47 4.45 -3.04
CA SER A 53 -17.70 4.75 -3.80
C SER A 53 -17.67 6.16 -4.38
N THR A 54 -17.22 7.15 -3.60
CA THR A 54 -17.03 8.52 -4.09
C THR A 54 -16.00 8.56 -5.22
N LEU A 55 -14.86 7.90 -5.06
CA LEU A 55 -13.79 7.87 -6.07
C LEU A 55 -14.23 7.17 -7.36
N GLN A 56 -15.09 6.16 -7.28
CA GLN A 56 -15.72 5.57 -8.46
C GLN A 56 -16.68 6.55 -9.13
N HIS A 57 -17.51 7.25 -8.36
CA HIS A 57 -18.48 8.21 -8.88
C HIS A 57 -17.79 9.41 -9.54
N THR A 58 -16.63 9.83 -9.04
CA THR A 58 -15.82 10.89 -9.65
C THR A 58 -14.92 10.41 -10.78
N HIS A 59 -15.06 9.14 -11.20
CA HIS A 59 -14.21 8.50 -12.23
C HIS A 59 -12.71 8.55 -11.93
N SER A 60 -12.32 8.72 -10.67
CA SER A 60 -10.92 8.73 -10.24
C SER A 60 -10.34 7.32 -10.14
N ILE A 61 -11.20 6.31 -9.96
CA ILE A 61 -10.83 4.89 -10.01
C ILE A 61 -11.87 4.09 -10.80
N PHE A 62 -11.42 3.04 -11.47
CA PHE A 62 -12.29 2.04 -12.10
C PHE A 62 -12.21 0.74 -11.31
N SER A 63 -13.36 0.30 -10.77
CA SER A 63 -13.43 -0.88 -9.94
C SER A 63 -14.72 -1.65 -10.09
N THR A 64 -14.66 -2.97 -9.91
CA THR A 64 -15.85 -3.80 -9.75
C THR A 64 -16.46 -3.53 -8.37
N ARG A 65 -17.80 -3.47 -8.26
CA ARG A 65 -18.54 -3.01 -7.07
C ARG A 65 -18.60 -4.04 -5.92
N ASN A 66 -17.52 -4.79 -5.71
CA ASN A 66 -17.43 -5.76 -4.62
C ASN A 66 -16.46 -5.24 -3.55
N PHE A 67 -16.92 -4.27 -2.74
CA PHE A 67 -16.13 -3.70 -1.64
C PHE A 67 -16.27 -4.48 -0.32
N HIS A 68 -17.19 -5.44 -0.26
CA HIS A 68 -17.33 -6.34 0.89
C HIS A 68 -16.09 -7.24 1.02
N HIS A 69 -15.05 -6.75 1.69
CA HIS A 69 -13.86 -7.50 2.01
C HIS A 69 -13.42 -7.23 3.44
N LEU A 70 -13.39 -8.30 4.25
CA LEU A 70 -12.81 -8.27 5.59
C LEU A 70 -11.29 -8.20 5.48
N CYS A 71 -10.74 -6.99 5.46
CA CYS A 71 -9.31 -6.79 5.42
C CYS A 71 -8.66 -7.07 6.78
N THR A 72 -7.70 -7.99 6.83
CA THR A 72 -6.99 -8.36 8.07
C THR A 72 -6.35 -7.16 8.74
N SER A 73 -5.65 -6.30 7.99
CA SER A 73 -5.00 -5.09 8.54
C SER A 73 -6.02 -4.13 9.17
N CYS A 74 -7.15 -3.90 8.51
CA CYS A 74 -8.22 -3.06 9.06
C CYS A 74 -8.84 -3.68 10.31
N ARG A 75 -9.06 -5.00 10.30
CA ARG A 75 -9.63 -5.72 11.44
C ARG A 75 -8.73 -5.60 12.66
N LEU A 76 -7.42 -5.79 12.50
CA LEU A 76 -6.44 -5.65 13.57
C LEU A 76 -6.29 -4.20 14.02
N GLY A 77 -6.34 -3.24 13.09
CA GLY A 77 -6.25 -1.81 13.44
C GLY A 77 -7.50 -1.23 14.10
N LYS A 78 -8.68 -1.83 13.86
CA LYS A 78 -9.96 -1.40 14.46
C LYS A 78 -10.41 -2.26 15.65
N SER A 79 -9.73 -3.37 15.92
CA SER A 79 -10.07 -4.20 17.07
C SER A 79 -9.75 -3.43 18.35
N HIS A 80 -10.76 -3.27 19.21
CA HIS A 80 -10.55 -2.79 20.57
C HIS A 80 -9.83 -3.88 21.39
N ARG A 81 -9.00 -3.46 22.35
CA ARG A 81 -8.40 -4.39 23.31
C ARG A 81 -9.53 -5.11 24.06
N LEU A 82 -9.43 -6.42 24.25
CA LEU A 82 -10.38 -7.10 25.13
C LEU A 82 -10.34 -6.46 26.53
N PRO A 83 -11.45 -6.49 27.29
CA PRO A 83 -11.45 -6.08 28.68
C PRO A 83 -10.29 -6.78 29.42
N PHE A 84 -9.64 -6.05 30.32
CA PHE A 84 -8.74 -6.71 31.27
C PHE A 84 -9.55 -7.73 32.06
N GLN A 85 -8.93 -8.84 32.43
CA GLN A 85 -9.56 -9.73 33.39
C GLN A 85 -9.77 -8.96 34.69
N ASP A 86 -10.94 -9.11 35.29
CA ASP A 86 -11.23 -8.57 36.61
C ASP A 86 -10.41 -9.36 37.63
N VAL A 87 -9.20 -8.88 37.92
CA VAL A 87 -8.40 -9.41 39.03
C VAL A 87 -8.79 -8.63 40.27
N LEU A 88 -9.49 -9.29 41.19
CA LEU A 88 -9.78 -8.76 42.52
C LEU A 88 -8.49 -8.78 43.34
N HIS A 89 -7.70 -7.71 43.25
CA HIS A 89 -6.57 -7.48 44.14
C HIS A 89 -7.08 -6.91 45.47
N THR A 90 -7.47 -7.79 46.40
CA THR A 90 -7.84 -7.40 47.75
C THR A 90 -6.66 -7.47 48.69
N SER A 91 -6.54 -6.43 49.52
CA SER A 91 -5.64 -6.43 50.66
C SER A 91 -6.38 -6.92 51.90
N THR A 92 -5.75 -7.81 52.66
CA THR A 92 -6.23 -8.31 53.96
C THR A 92 -5.57 -7.61 55.15
N ALA A 93 -4.54 -6.79 54.91
CA ALA A 93 -3.76 -6.11 55.94
C ALA A 93 -3.23 -4.74 55.48
N PRO A 94 -2.92 -3.81 56.40
CA PRO A 94 -2.31 -2.53 56.03
C PRO A 94 -0.99 -2.73 55.26
N LEU A 95 -0.77 -1.92 54.21
CA LEU A 95 0.44 -1.91 53.37
C LEU A 95 0.74 -3.19 52.57
N GLN A 96 -0.20 -4.14 52.45
CA GLN A 96 0.00 -5.39 51.71
C GLN A 96 0.14 -5.21 50.19
N LEU A 97 -0.37 -4.11 49.64
CA LEU A 97 -0.34 -3.81 48.21
C LEU A 97 0.07 -2.35 47.99
N ILE A 98 1.26 -2.15 47.42
CA ILE A 98 1.80 -0.83 47.09
C ILE A 98 2.02 -0.79 45.57
N HIS A 99 1.43 0.20 44.90
CA HIS A 99 1.66 0.48 43.48
C HIS A 99 2.55 1.72 43.37
N SER A 100 3.62 1.64 42.59
CA SER A 100 4.48 2.78 42.24
C SER A 100 4.73 2.77 40.74
N ASP A 101 4.67 3.95 40.13
CA ASP A 101 5.16 4.22 38.77
C ASP A 101 6.45 5.07 38.88
N VAL A 102 7.22 5.19 37.79
CA VAL A 102 8.52 5.89 37.75
C VAL A 102 8.42 7.24 37.02
#